data_AF-A0A3C1VB31-F1
#
_entry.id   AF-A0A3C1VB31-F1
#
_cell.length_a   1.000
_cell.length_b   1.000
_cell.length_c   1.000
_cell.angle_alpha   90.00
_cell.angle_beta   90.00
_cell.angle_gamma   90.00
#
_symmetry.space_group_name_H-M   'P 1'
#
loop_
_entity.id
_entity.type
_entity.pdbx_description
1 polymer ?
#
loop_
_entity_poly.entity_id
_entity_poly.type
_entity_poly.pdbx_seq_one_letter_code
_entity_poly.pdbx_strand_id
1 'polypeptide(L)'
;MKWWKHLSAIAIYLFQRRWWHFIAATRAEHPDNFLQQITCLQEKLSTLSPREIRRFAEFYEGQRNQTFAPELWYAAKIITSNFAETSFAVLQHFIVLRGREDFLKILSSPENLAAHTLPKNVDREVVRNTCRKVYTEKTGKPLTASLLASVRIIPFLINIR
;
A
#
# COMPACT_ATOMS: atom_id res chain seq x y z
N MET A 1 26.16 -22.63 -3.52
CA MET A 1 24.78 -22.40 -3.04
C MET A 1 24.78 -21.15 -2.16
N LYS A 2 24.00 -20.09 -2.48
CA LYS A 2 24.15 -18.75 -1.85
C LYS A 2 23.20 -18.57 -0.67
N TRP A 3 23.57 -19.08 0.50
CA TRP A 3 22.71 -19.16 1.71
C TRP A 3 22.27 -17.76 2.21
N TRP A 4 23.10 -16.75 1.93
CA TRP A 4 22.83 -15.32 2.13
C TRP A 4 21.59 -14.79 1.38
N LYS A 5 21.29 -15.34 0.19
CA LYS A 5 20.09 -14.94 -0.57
C LYS A 5 18.81 -15.39 0.13
N HIS A 6 18.82 -16.60 0.71
CA HIS A 6 17.68 -17.14 1.45
C HIS A 6 17.44 -16.37 2.74
N LEU A 7 18.51 -16.06 3.50
CA LEU A 7 18.42 -15.24 4.71
C LEU A 7 17.88 -13.82 4.41
N SER A 8 18.35 -13.20 3.32
CA SER A 8 17.85 -11.90 2.86
C SER A 8 16.36 -11.96 2.51
N ALA A 9 15.92 -12.99 1.79
CA ALA A 9 14.51 -13.18 1.45
C ALA A 9 13.62 -13.36 2.70
N ILE A 10 14.08 -14.14 3.69
CA ILE A 10 13.37 -14.33 4.97
C ILE A 10 13.29 -13.00 5.73
N ALA A 11 14.37 -12.24 5.83
CA ALA A 11 14.38 -10.95 6.51
C ALA A 11 13.42 -9.95 5.86
N ILE A 12 13.38 -9.93 4.52
CA ILE A 12 12.44 -9.10 3.75
C ILE A 12 11.00 -9.54 4.00
N TYR A 13 10.73 -10.85 3.99
CA TYR A 13 9.41 -11.40 4.27
C TYR A 13 8.92 -11.02 5.68
N LEU A 14 9.76 -11.20 6.71
CA LEU A 14 9.41 -10.84 8.08
C LEU A 14 9.19 -9.33 8.24
N PHE A 15 10.04 -8.51 7.61
CA PHE A 15 9.89 -7.06 7.58
C PHE A 15 8.56 -6.63 6.94
N GLN A 16 8.21 -7.20 5.79
CA GLN A 16 6.93 -6.91 5.12
C GLN A 16 5.74 -7.40 5.94
N ARG A 17 5.83 -8.58 6.57
CA ARG A 17 4.76 -9.16 7.39
C ARG A 17 4.34 -8.23 8.53
N ARG A 18 5.30 -7.57 9.19
CA ARG A 18 5.01 -6.53 10.20
C ARG A 18 4.08 -5.45 9.66
N TRP A 19 4.39 -4.93 8.49
CA TRP A 19 3.64 -3.81 7.91
C TRP A 19 2.29 -4.23 7.34
N TRP A 20 2.18 -5.44 6.81
CA TRP A 20 0.90 -6.01 6.47
C TRP A 20 -0.01 -6.19 7.69
N HIS A 21 0.54 -6.64 8.82
CA HIS A 21 -0.21 -6.72 10.07
C HIS A 21 -0.63 -5.33 10.57
N PHE A 22 0.24 -4.34 10.43
CA PHE A 22 -0.05 -2.95 10.77
C PHE A 22 -1.23 -2.38 9.95
N ILE A 23 -1.25 -2.60 8.64
CA ILE A 23 -2.37 -2.22 7.75
C ILE A 23 -3.66 -2.97 8.14
N ALA A 24 -3.55 -4.27 8.41
CA ALA A 24 -4.71 -5.07 8.78
C ALA A 24 -5.36 -4.58 10.09
N ALA A 25 -4.54 -4.14 11.06
CA ALA A 25 -5.05 -3.56 12.30
C ALA A 25 -5.84 -2.27 12.05
N THR A 26 -5.40 -1.42 11.13
CA THR A 26 -6.12 -0.17 10.82
C THR A 26 -7.45 -0.44 10.10
N ARG A 27 -7.47 -1.47 9.25
CA ARG A 27 -8.69 -1.93 8.57
C ARG A 27 -9.70 -2.52 9.55
N ALA A 28 -9.24 -3.27 10.54
CA ALA A 28 -10.11 -3.92 11.52
C ALA A 28 -10.87 -2.93 12.40
N GLU A 29 -10.26 -1.76 12.70
CA GLU A 29 -10.92 -0.69 13.46
C GLU A 29 -12.00 0.04 12.65
N HIS A 30 -11.81 0.13 11.33
CA HIS A 30 -12.74 0.79 10.41
C HIS A 30 -13.02 -0.07 9.19
N PRO A 31 -13.78 -1.18 9.36
CA PRO A 31 -14.11 -2.05 8.24
C PRO A 31 -14.90 -1.26 7.19
N ASP A 32 -14.45 -1.37 5.95
CA ASP A 32 -15.07 -0.79 4.75
C ASP A 32 -15.25 0.74 4.76
N ASN A 33 -14.59 1.45 5.68
CA ASN A 33 -14.49 2.90 5.66
C ASN A 33 -13.05 3.33 5.34
N PHE A 34 -12.79 3.53 4.05
CA PHE A 34 -11.44 3.81 3.55
C PHE A 34 -10.82 5.11 4.11
N LEU A 35 -11.61 6.18 4.24
CA LEU A 35 -11.12 7.44 4.79
C LEU A 35 -10.79 7.32 6.28
N GLN A 36 -11.65 6.67 7.06
CA GLN A 36 -11.37 6.45 8.48
C GLN A 36 -10.19 5.50 8.68
N GLN A 37 -10.03 4.49 7.81
CA GLN A 37 -8.83 3.64 7.81
C GLN A 37 -7.54 4.45 7.58
N ILE A 38 -7.55 5.43 6.67
CA ILE A 38 -6.41 6.32 6.43
C ILE A 38 -6.12 7.17 7.68
N THR A 39 -7.15 7.74 8.30
CA THR A 39 -7.00 8.53 9.54
C THR A 39 -6.40 7.67 10.66
N CYS A 40 -6.96 6.50 10.93
CA CYS A 40 -6.42 5.53 11.90
C CYS A 40 -4.97 5.12 11.57
N LEU A 41 -4.64 4.94 10.28
CA LEU A 41 -3.27 4.69 9.84
C LEU A 41 -2.34 5.86 10.17
N GLN A 42 -2.76 7.10 9.93
CA GLN A 42 -1.98 8.28 10.27
C GLN A 42 -1.75 8.38 11.79
N GLU A 43 -2.79 8.16 12.58
CA GLU A 43 -2.73 8.15 14.05
C GLU A 43 -1.75 7.09 14.56
N LYS A 44 -1.86 5.85 14.09
CA LYS A 44 -0.92 4.78 14.47
C LYS A 44 0.50 5.08 14.02
N LEU A 45 0.71 5.62 12.81
CA LEU A 45 2.03 6.04 12.34
C LEU A 45 2.64 7.13 13.23
N SER A 46 1.81 8.03 13.77
CA SER A 46 2.29 9.12 14.65
C SER A 46 2.96 8.59 15.93
N THR A 47 2.60 7.38 16.37
CA THR A 47 3.22 6.70 17.52
C THR A 47 4.61 6.14 17.21
N LEU A 48 4.94 5.90 15.93
CA LEU A 48 6.20 5.26 15.52
C LEU A 48 7.35 6.25 15.40
N SER A 49 8.59 5.80 15.58
CA SER A 49 9.76 6.68 15.37
C SER A 49 9.84 7.20 13.92
N PRO A 50 10.48 8.36 13.66
CA PRO A 50 10.67 8.86 12.28
C PRO A 50 11.32 7.84 11.34
N ARG A 51 12.25 7.05 11.85
CA ARG A 51 12.91 5.96 11.10
C ARG A 51 11.91 4.88 10.70
N GLU A 52 10.98 4.54 11.57
CA GLU A 52 9.95 3.55 11.29
C GLU A 52 8.88 4.06 10.33
N ILE A 53 8.46 5.32 10.44
CA ILE A 53 7.56 5.95 9.47
C ILE A 53 8.17 5.90 8.08
N ARG A 54 9.47 6.20 7.95
CA ARG A 54 10.19 6.09 6.67
C ARG A 54 10.20 4.64 6.14
N ARG A 55 10.50 3.67 6.99
CA ARG A 55 10.51 2.24 6.63
C ARG A 55 9.12 1.74 6.21
N PHE A 56 8.06 2.25 6.84
CA PHE A 56 6.69 1.96 6.41
C PHE A 56 6.41 2.60 5.04
N ALA A 57 6.78 3.87 4.86
CA ALA A 57 6.61 4.55 3.59
C ALA A 57 7.36 3.83 2.45
N GLU A 58 8.60 3.40 2.65
CA GLU A 58 9.36 2.59 1.69
C GLU A 58 8.62 1.30 1.32
N PHE A 59 8.12 0.58 2.33
CA PHE A 59 7.32 -0.62 2.12
C PHE A 59 6.05 -0.33 1.32
N TYR A 60 5.30 0.70 1.73
CA TYR A 60 3.99 1.05 1.20
C TYR A 60 4.08 1.53 -0.25
N GLU A 61 5.05 2.38 -0.56
CA GLU A 61 5.37 2.84 -1.92
C GLU A 61 5.80 1.66 -2.80
N GLY A 62 6.59 0.73 -2.25
CA GLY A 62 6.98 -0.50 -2.96
C GLY A 62 5.80 -1.42 -3.30
N GLN A 63 4.78 -1.51 -2.43
CA GLN A 63 3.55 -2.25 -2.75
C GLN A 63 2.71 -1.49 -3.78
N ARG A 64 2.57 -0.16 -3.62
CA ARG A 64 1.82 0.66 -4.58
C ARG A 64 2.41 0.55 -5.98
N ASN A 65 3.74 0.58 -6.12
CA ASN A 65 4.38 0.45 -7.43
C ASN A 65 4.10 -0.90 -8.11
N GLN A 66 3.83 -1.98 -7.36
CA GLN A 66 3.42 -3.27 -7.94
C GLN A 66 1.99 -3.23 -8.51
N THR A 67 1.15 -2.30 -8.05
CA THR A 67 -0.20 -2.10 -8.61
C THR A 67 -0.21 -1.29 -9.91
N PHE A 68 0.96 -0.91 -10.43
CA PHE A 68 1.11 -0.17 -11.69
C PHE A 68 1.02 -1.12 -12.90
N ALA A 69 -0.07 -1.90 -12.98
CA ALA A 69 -0.35 -2.83 -14.06
C ALA A 69 -1.48 -2.29 -14.97
N PRO A 70 -1.28 -2.14 -16.29
CA PRO A 70 -2.32 -1.71 -17.21
C PRO A 70 -3.60 -2.56 -17.14
N GLU A 71 -3.44 -3.87 -16.98
CA GLU A 71 -4.53 -4.85 -16.90
C GLU A 71 -5.46 -4.57 -15.72
N LEU A 72 -4.88 -4.18 -14.57
CA LEU A 72 -5.63 -3.80 -13.38
C LEU A 72 -6.47 -2.53 -13.60
N TRP A 73 -5.98 -1.60 -14.41
CA TRP A 73 -6.71 -0.39 -14.77
C TRP A 73 -7.89 -0.70 -15.70
N TYR A 74 -7.68 -1.52 -16.73
CA TYR A 74 -8.75 -1.94 -17.63
C TYR A 74 -9.83 -2.73 -16.88
N ALA A 75 -9.41 -3.66 -16.02
CA ALA A 75 -10.33 -4.42 -15.17
C ALA A 75 -11.16 -3.47 -14.29
N ALA A 76 -10.53 -2.52 -13.60
CA ALA A 76 -11.25 -1.55 -12.76
C ALA A 76 -12.29 -0.73 -13.55
N LYS A 77 -11.93 -0.26 -14.74
CA LYS A 77 -12.84 0.49 -15.63
C LYS A 77 -14.06 -0.31 -16.08
N ILE A 78 -13.87 -1.59 -16.38
CA ILE A 78 -14.94 -2.46 -16.90
C ILE A 78 -15.86 -2.94 -15.78
N ILE A 79 -15.25 -3.35 -14.67
CA ILE A 79 -15.92 -4.12 -13.62
C ILE A 79 -16.65 -3.21 -12.63
N THR A 80 -16.15 -1.99 -12.43
CA THR A 80 -16.68 -1.13 -11.37
C THR A 80 -17.28 0.14 -11.96
N SER A 81 -18.60 0.30 -11.80
CA SER A 81 -19.33 1.52 -12.18
C SER A 81 -18.79 2.77 -11.47
N ASN A 82 -18.16 2.58 -10.31
CA ASN A 82 -17.62 3.65 -9.47
C ASN A 82 -16.17 4.04 -9.83
N PHE A 83 -15.54 3.41 -10.84
CA PHE A 83 -14.18 3.77 -11.23
C PHE A 83 -14.09 5.21 -11.74
N ALA A 84 -15.12 5.72 -12.43
CA ALA A 84 -15.14 7.10 -12.89
C ALA A 84 -15.00 8.12 -11.74
N GLU A 85 -15.48 7.76 -10.55
CA GLU A 85 -15.39 8.55 -9.32
C GLU A 85 -14.08 8.31 -8.54
N THR A 86 -13.32 7.29 -8.92
CA THR A 86 -12.10 6.85 -8.22
C THR A 86 -10.87 7.10 -9.09
N SER A 87 -10.00 8.02 -8.69
CA SER A 87 -8.73 8.20 -9.41
C SER A 87 -7.84 6.94 -9.32
N PHE A 88 -6.99 6.71 -10.32
CA PHE A 88 -6.05 5.58 -10.30
C PHE A 88 -5.16 5.60 -9.05
N ALA A 89 -4.65 6.78 -8.66
CA ALA A 89 -3.88 6.92 -7.43
C ALA A 89 -4.65 6.39 -6.21
N VAL A 90 -5.92 6.77 -6.05
CA VAL A 90 -6.78 6.30 -4.97
C VAL A 90 -6.97 4.79 -5.03
N LEU A 91 -7.20 4.20 -6.22
CA LEU A 91 -7.32 2.76 -6.38
C LEU A 91 -6.07 2.02 -5.89
N GLN A 92 -4.88 2.50 -6.24
CA GLN A 92 -3.64 1.86 -5.82
C GLN A 92 -3.49 1.86 -4.28
N HIS A 93 -3.80 2.99 -3.66
CA HIS A 93 -3.80 3.12 -2.21
C HIS A 93 -4.84 2.21 -1.56
N PHE A 94 -6.04 2.12 -2.15
CA PHE A 94 -7.11 1.23 -1.73
C PHE A 94 -6.66 -0.23 -1.72
N ILE A 95 -6.12 -0.73 -2.83
CA ILE A 95 -5.71 -2.14 -2.96
C ILE A 95 -4.65 -2.51 -1.91
N VAL A 96 -3.66 -1.64 -1.67
CA VAL A 96 -2.65 -1.90 -0.62
C VAL A 96 -3.28 -1.89 0.78
N LEU A 97 -4.20 -0.96 1.06
CA LEU A 97 -4.84 -0.85 2.37
C LEU A 97 -5.90 -1.91 2.65
N ARG A 98 -6.38 -2.64 1.63
CA ARG A 98 -7.12 -3.89 1.84
C ARG A 98 -6.28 -4.94 2.55
N GLY A 99 -4.96 -4.83 2.50
CA GLY A 99 -4.05 -5.75 3.18
C GLY A 99 -3.60 -6.89 2.26
N ARG A 100 -2.70 -7.72 2.80
CA ARG A 100 -1.87 -8.62 1.99
C ARG A 100 -2.65 -9.58 1.11
N GLU A 101 -3.70 -10.19 1.64
CA GLU A 101 -4.43 -11.24 0.95
C GLU A 101 -5.19 -10.70 -0.26
N ASP A 102 -6.01 -9.67 -0.04
CA ASP A 102 -6.75 -8.97 -1.11
C ASP A 102 -5.76 -8.38 -2.13
N PHE A 103 -4.68 -7.75 -1.68
CA PHE A 103 -3.61 -7.23 -2.54
C PHE A 103 -3.06 -8.32 -3.47
N LEU A 104 -2.67 -9.48 -2.94
CA LEU A 104 -2.12 -10.57 -3.74
C LEU A 104 -3.15 -11.18 -4.69
N LYS A 105 -4.40 -11.36 -4.23
CA LYS A 105 -5.49 -11.90 -5.07
C LYS A 105 -5.78 -10.98 -6.26
N ILE A 106 -5.89 -9.67 -6.01
CA ILE A 106 -6.14 -8.67 -7.06
C ILE A 106 -4.97 -8.59 -8.04
N LEU A 107 -3.72 -8.67 -7.57
CA LEU A 107 -2.56 -8.68 -8.46
C LEU A 107 -2.48 -9.97 -9.30
N SER A 108 -2.87 -11.12 -8.75
CA SER A 108 -2.87 -12.39 -9.49
C SER A 108 -4.01 -12.49 -10.50
N SER A 109 -5.18 -11.92 -10.17
CA SER A 109 -6.29 -11.81 -11.09
C SER A 109 -7.06 -10.51 -10.81
N PRO A 110 -6.92 -9.49 -11.68
CA PRO A 110 -7.58 -8.20 -11.54
C PRO A 110 -9.11 -8.25 -11.44
N GLU A 111 -9.73 -9.33 -11.91
CA GLU A 111 -11.19 -9.52 -11.83
C GLU A 111 -11.69 -9.62 -10.38
N ASN A 112 -10.82 -10.02 -9.44
CA ASN A 112 -11.12 -10.02 -8.01
C ASN A 112 -11.47 -8.62 -7.48
N LEU A 113 -11.13 -7.56 -8.20
CA LEU A 113 -11.56 -6.21 -7.85
C LEU A 113 -13.09 -6.06 -7.85
N ALA A 114 -13.82 -6.90 -8.60
CA ALA A 114 -15.30 -6.96 -8.61
C ALA A 114 -15.91 -7.21 -7.23
N ALA A 115 -15.19 -7.93 -6.37
CA ALA A 115 -15.65 -8.26 -5.02
C ALA A 115 -15.57 -7.08 -4.04
N HIS A 116 -15.14 -5.89 -4.50
CA HIS A 116 -14.87 -4.76 -3.65
C HIS A 116 -15.60 -3.49 -4.12
N THR A 117 -16.24 -2.82 -3.16
CA THR A 117 -16.77 -1.47 -3.38
C THR A 117 -15.61 -0.47 -3.37
N LEU A 118 -15.35 0.17 -4.51
CA LEU A 118 -14.30 1.18 -4.61
C LEU A 118 -14.67 2.45 -3.83
N PRO A 119 -13.68 3.12 -3.21
CA PRO A 119 -13.91 4.35 -2.46
C PRO A 119 -14.31 5.49 -3.40
N LYS A 120 -15.38 6.20 -3.07
CA LYS A 120 -15.92 7.32 -3.85
C LYS A 120 -15.49 8.65 -3.26
N ASN A 121 -15.35 9.67 -4.11
CA ASN A 121 -15.13 11.07 -3.70
C ASN A 121 -13.92 11.25 -2.76
N VAL A 122 -12.89 10.41 -2.91
CA VAL A 122 -11.66 10.52 -2.13
C VAL A 122 -10.65 11.37 -2.89
N ASP A 123 -10.21 12.44 -2.24
CA ASP A 123 -9.14 13.27 -2.79
C ASP A 123 -7.82 12.47 -2.86
N ARG A 124 -7.22 12.47 -4.05
CA ARG A 124 -5.89 11.88 -4.31
C ARG A 124 -4.81 12.42 -3.37
N GLU A 125 -4.90 13.68 -2.94
CA GLU A 125 -3.90 14.26 -2.06
C GLU A 125 -4.02 13.73 -0.63
N VAL A 126 -5.22 13.32 -0.18
CA VAL A 126 -5.39 12.67 1.13
C VAL A 126 -4.62 11.35 1.18
N VAL A 127 -4.79 10.51 0.15
CA VAL A 127 -4.09 9.21 0.09
C VAL A 127 -2.58 9.38 -0.11
N ARG A 128 -2.17 10.28 -1.01
CA ARG A 128 -0.75 10.53 -1.34
C ARG A 128 0.04 11.05 -0.15
N ASN A 129 -0.59 11.85 0.70
CA ASN A 129 0.08 12.48 1.84
C ASN A 129 0.05 11.65 3.12
N THR A 130 -0.54 10.45 3.11
CA THR A 130 -0.69 9.60 4.31
C THR A 130 0.58 9.48 5.15
N CYS A 131 1.70 9.04 4.55
CA CYS A 131 2.97 8.92 5.29
C CYS A 131 3.70 10.27 5.40
N ARG A 132 3.57 11.13 4.38
CA ARG A 132 4.31 12.40 4.29
C ARG A 132 3.87 13.38 5.37
N LYS A 133 2.57 13.51 5.59
CA LYS A 133 1.97 14.37 6.60
C LYS A 133 2.50 14.02 7.99
N VAL A 134 2.33 12.76 8.40
CA VAL A 134 2.76 12.27 9.72
C VAL A 134 4.27 12.44 9.93
N TYR A 135 5.09 12.12 8.92
CA TYR A 135 6.54 12.31 9.02
C TYR A 135 6.91 13.78 9.18
N THR A 136 6.25 14.66 8.43
CA THR A 136 6.53 16.10 8.45
C THR A 136 6.10 16.72 9.78
N GLU A 137 4.91 16.38 10.28
CA GLU A 137 4.44 16.79 11.61
C GLU A 137 5.40 16.33 12.71
N LYS A 138 5.93 15.11 12.61
CA LYS A 138 6.82 14.54 13.63
C LYS A 138 8.26 15.09 13.60
N THR A 139 8.74 15.54 12.44
CA THR A 139 10.17 15.90 12.26
C THR A 139 10.42 17.36 11.89
N GLY A 140 9.37 18.09 11.52
CA GLY A 140 9.47 19.41 10.90
C GLY A 140 10.11 19.40 9.50
N LYS A 141 10.37 18.21 8.91
CA LYS A 141 11.06 18.06 7.62
C LYS A 141 10.21 17.24 6.65
N PRO A 142 10.17 17.60 5.36
CA PRO A 142 9.40 16.84 4.38
C PRO A 142 9.98 15.45 4.15
N LEU A 143 9.11 14.46 3.96
CA LEU A 143 9.50 13.13 3.47
C LEU A 143 9.68 13.18 1.95
N THR A 144 10.93 13.36 1.51
CA THR A 144 11.31 13.49 0.09
C THR A 144 11.43 12.13 -0.61
N ALA A 145 11.37 12.14 -1.94
CA ALA A 145 11.59 10.94 -2.74
C ALA A 145 13.01 10.37 -2.55
N SER A 146 14.01 11.23 -2.35
CA SER A 146 15.40 10.80 -2.05
C SER A 146 15.51 10.00 -0.76
N LEU A 147 14.65 10.28 0.24
CA LEU A 147 14.59 9.51 1.48
C LEU A 147 13.89 8.15 1.33
N LEU A 148 13.18 7.93 0.22
CA LEU A 148 12.45 6.68 -0.09
C LEU A 148 13.19 5.80 -1.12
N ALA A 149 14.29 6.29 -1.69
CA ALA A 149 15.01 5.66 -2.80
C ALA A 149 15.82 4.40 -2.42
N SER A 150 15.65 3.85 -1.22
CA SER A 150 16.38 2.66 -0.74
C SER A 150 15.82 1.32 -1.26
N VAL A 151 14.70 1.34 -2.00
CA VAL A 151 14.02 0.13 -2.47
C VAL A 151 14.66 -0.42 -3.75
N ARG A 152 15.60 -1.36 -3.59
CA ARG A 152 15.80 -2.39 -4.63
C ARG A 152 14.55 -3.28 -4.60
N ILE A 153 13.68 -3.07 -5.58
CA ILE A 153 12.55 -3.97 -5.88
C ILE A 153 13.15 -5.37 -5.99
N ILE A 154 12.84 -6.27 -5.06
CA ILE A 154 12.94 -7.70 -5.35
C ILE A 154 11.61 -8.00 -6.00
N PRO A 155 11.54 -8.13 -7.33
CA PRO A 155 10.33 -8.64 -7.95
C PRO A 155 10.09 -10.01 -7.31
N PHE A 156 8.98 -10.14 -6.58
CA PHE A 156 8.42 -11.46 -6.39
C PHE A 156 8.07 -11.90 -7.80
N LEU A 157 8.84 -12.84 -8.34
CA LEU A 157 8.53 -13.49 -9.59
C LEU A 157 7.15 -14.12 -9.41
N ILE A 158 6.11 -13.39 -9.80
CA ILE A 158 4.80 -13.95 -10.12
C ILE A 158 5.03 -14.67 -11.44
N ASN A 159 5.65 -15.85 -11.33
CA ASN A 159 5.71 -16.83 -12.40
C ASN A 159 4.42 -17.65 -12.24
N ILE A 160 3.30 -17.07 -12.66
CA ILE A 160 2.05 -17.80 -12.83
C ILE A 160 2.12 -18.36 -14.25
N ARG A 161 2.25 -19.69 -14.32
CA ARG A 161 2.00 -20.48 -15.53
C ARG A 161 0.54 -20.42 -15.91
#